data_AF-A0A6I9XL22-F1
#
_entry.id   AF-A0A6I9XL22-F1
#
_cell.length_a   1.000
_cell.length_b   1.000
_cell.length_c   1.000
_cell.angle_alpha   90.00
_cell.angle_beta   90.00
_cell.angle_gamma   90.00
#
_symmetry.space_group_name_H-M   'P 1'
#
loop_
_entity.id
_entity.type
_entity.pdbx_description
1 polymer ?
#
loop_
_entity_poly.entity_id
_entity_poly.type
_entity_poly.pdbx_seq_one_letter_code
_entity_poly.pdbx_strand_id
1 'polypeptide(L)'
;MLITEFEGENLLYQSGTFFSGFESSSTCTSFTLMELANHPECQKLARKDINRAIEEHGWTYEAFTDMKYLDQAILESLRLHPPVSTIDRYTRQDYQ
;
A
#
# COMPACT_ATOMS: atom_id res chain seq x y z
N MET A 1 -23.88 -10.00 -0.23
CA MET A 1 -22.72 -9.56 -1.03
C MET A 1 -23.06 -10.03 -2.43
N LEU A 2 -23.71 -9.17 -3.20
CA LEU A 2 -24.06 -9.50 -4.58
C LEU A 2 -22.74 -9.71 -5.31
N ILE A 3 -22.58 -10.87 -5.92
CA ILE A 3 -21.56 -11.12 -6.92
C ILE A 3 -21.90 -10.15 -8.04
N THR A 4 -21.23 -9.00 -8.10
CA THR A 4 -21.45 -8.03 -9.19
C THR A 4 -20.96 -8.69 -10.47
N GLU A 5 -21.90 -9.18 -11.28
CA GLU A 5 -21.62 -9.58 -12.66
C GLU A 5 -21.08 -8.36 -13.41
N PHE A 6 -19.99 -8.58 -14.15
CA PHE A 6 -19.26 -7.53 -14.89
C PHE A 6 -20.02 -7.14 -16.17
N GLU A 7 -21.22 -6.61 -16.01
CA GLU A 7 -22.11 -6.25 -17.11
C GLU A 7 -22.74 -4.86 -16.92
N GLY A 8 -23.00 -4.16 -18.02
CA GLY A 8 -23.70 -2.88 -18.04
C GLY A 8 -23.06 -1.80 -17.15
N GLU A 9 -23.89 -1.05 -16.42
CA GLU A 9 -23.47 0.04 -15.52
C GLU A 9 -22.58 -0.45 -14.36
N ASN A 10 -22.63 -1.74 -13.99
CA ASN A 10 -21.74 -2.27 -12.95
C ASN A 10 -20.27 -2.16 -13.37
N LEU A 11 -19.94 -2.30 -14.66
CA LEU A 11 -18.58 -2.08 -15.17
C LEU A 11 -18.10 -0.64 -14.93
N LEU A 12 -19.00 0.34 -15.13
CA LEU A 12 -18.71 1.74 -14.89
C LEU A 12 -18.46 2.00 -13.39
N TYR A 13 -19.32 1.48 -12.51
CA TYR A 13 -19.13 1.62 -11.06
C TYR A 13 -17.83 0.97 -10.57
N GLN A 14 -17.51 -0.24 -11.05
CA GLN A 14 -16.23 -0.89 -10.72
C GLN A 14 -15.02 -0.10 -11.21
N SER A 15 -15.14 0.59 -12.34
CA SER A 15 -14.08 1.47 -12.85
C SER A 15 -13.84 2.66 -11.91
N GLY A 16 -14.90 3.17 -11.28
CA GLY A 16 -14.82 4.22 -10.25
C GLY A 16 -13.97 3.81 -9.03
N THR A 17 -14.01 2.53 -8.64
CA THR A 17 -13.25 2.02 -7.48
C THR A 17 -11.73 2.16 -7.64
N PHE A 18 -11.20 2.16 -8.87
CA PHE A 18 -9.76 2.37 -9.09
C PHE A 18 -9.29 3.76 -8.63
N PHE A 19 -10.17 4.77 -8.62
CA PHE A 19 -9.83 6.09 -8.08
C PHE A 19 -9.60 6.08 -6.57
N SER A 20 -10.33 5.24 -5.82
CA SER A 20 -10.10 5.07 -4.38
C SER A 20 -8.71 4.50 -4.07
N GLY A 21 -8.17 3.66 -4.96
CA GLY A 21 -6.81 3.16 -4.87
C GLY A 21 -5.75 4.24 -5.08
N PHE A 22 -6.03 5.25 -5.92
CA PHE A 22 -5.11 6.35 -6.20
C PHE A 22 -4.89 7.25 -4.97
N GLU A 23 -5.98 7.73 -4.34
CA GLU A 23 -5.89 8.64 -3.18
C GLU A 23 -5.20 7.96 -2.00
N SER A 24 -5.59 6.72 -1.67
CA SER A 24 -4.99 5.96 -0.57
C SER A 24 -3.50 5.66 -0.78
N SER A 25 -3.11 5.23 -2.00
CA SER A 25 -1.72 4.91 -2.31
C SER A 25 -0.81 6.15 -2.38
N SER A 26 -1.32 7.26 -2.92
CA SER A 26 -0.57 8.53 -2.97
C SER A 26 -0.36 9.12 -1.57
N THR A 27 -1.36 9.01 -0.70
CA THR A 27 -1.28 9.41 0.72
C THR A 27 -0.25 8.55 1.46
N CYS A 28 -0.32 7.23 1.32
CA CYS A 28 0.66 6.30 1.89
C CYS A 28 2.10 6.63 1.45
N THR A 29 2.31 6.83 0.15
CA THR A 29 3.62 7.20 -0.41
C THR A 29 4.11 8.52 0.16
N SER A 30 3.24 9.53 0.24
CA SER A 30 3.59 10.87 0.73
C SER A 30 4.03 10.84 2.19
N PHE A 31 3.28 10.16 3.06
CA PHE A 31 3.68 10.01 4.46
C PHE A 31 4.95 9.18 4.63
N THR A 32 5.11 8.12 3.84
CA THR A 32 6.35 7.31 3.88
C THR A 32 7.57 8.16 3.52
N LEU A 33 7.48 8.97 2.47
CA LEU A 33 8.56 9.88 2.08
C LEU A 33 8.81 10.97 3.13
N MET A 34 7.76 11.51 3.74
CA MET A 34 7.86 12.49 4.82
C MET A 34 8.60 11.90 6.03
N GLU A 35 8.22 10.70 6.48
CA GLU A 35 8.86 10.02 7.61
C GLU A 35 10.32 9.68 7.32
N LEU A 36 10.63 9.22 6.10
CA LEU A 36 12.02 8.96 5.70
C LEU A 36 12.85 10.25 5.65
N ALA A 37 12.29 11.36 5.17
CA ALA A 37 12.96 12.65 5.16
C ALA A 37 13.26 13.17 6.58
N ASN A 38 12.36 12.93 7.52
CA ASN A 38 12.54 13.27 8.94
C ASN A 38 13.49 12.32 9.68
N HIS A 39 13.73 11.12 9.14
CA HIS A 39 14.60 10.10 9.74
C HIS A 39 15.71 9.65 8.77
N PRO A 40 16.79 10.46 8.59
CA PRO A 40 17.82 10.20 7.59
C PRO A 40 18.53 8.84 7.73
N GLU A 41 18.65 8.32 8.96
CA GLU A 41 19.24 6.99 9.17
C GLU A 41 18.37 5.87 8.60
N CYS A 42 17.05 5.94 8.79
CA CYS A 42 16.09 5.02 8.17
C CYS A 42 16.11 5.14 6.64
N GLN A 43 16.21 6.37 6.12
CA GLN A 43 16.32 6.62 4.68
C GLN A 43 17.57 5.98 4.07
N LYS A 44 18.72 6.06 4.74
CA LYS A 44 19.96 5.40 4.30
C LYS A 44 19.80 3.88 4.26
N LEU A 45 19.16 3.29 5.27
CA LEU A 45 18.90 1.86 5.33
C LEU A 45 17.96 1.41 4.20
N ALA A 46 16.86 2.12 3.96
CA ALA A 46 15.95 1.85 2.86
C ALA A 46 16.64 1.98 1.51
N ARG A 47 17.47 3.01 1.30
CA ARG A 47 18.22 3.17 0.05
C ARG A 47 19.25 2.07 -0.16
N LYS A 48 19.93 1.63 0.90
CA LYS A 48 20.88 0.49 0.83
C LYS A 48 20.16 -0.79 0.44
N ASP A 49 18.99 -1.03 1.02
CA ASP A 49 18.17 -2.21 0.70
C ASP A 49 17.69 -2.21 -0.76
N ILE A 50 17.18 -1.07 -1.25
CA ILE A 50 16.79 -0.89 -2.66
C ILE A 50 17.97 -1.17 -3.60
N ASN A 51 19.12 -0.55 -3.35
CA ASN A 51 20.29 -0.71 -4.21
C ASN A 51 20.78 -2.17 -4.21
N ARG A 52 20.81 -2.83 -3.05
CA ARG A 52 21.17 -4.25 -2.92
C ARG A 52 20.26 -5.14 -3.77
N ALA A 53 18.94 -4.99 -3.63
CA ALA A 53 17.98 -5.82 -4.35
C ALA A 53 18.08 -5.61 -5.89
N ILE A 54 18.28 -4.37 -6.34
CA ILE A 54 18.46 -4.05 -7.77
C ILE A 54 19.79 -4.58 -8.30
N GLU A 55 20.86 -4.53 -7.52
CA GLU A 55 22.17 -5.09 -7.91
C GLU A 55 22.10 -6.62 -8.10
N GLU A 56 21.33 -7.31 -7.25
CA GLU A 56 21.20 -8.77 -7.28
C GLU A 56 20.25 -9.25 -8.38
N HIS A 57 19.08 -8.61 -8.53
CA HIS A 57 18.00 -9.11 -9.38
C HIS A 57 17.70 -8.23 -10.61
N GLY A 58 18.36 -7.07 -10.73
CA GLY A 58 18.02 -6.05 -11.74
C GLY A 58 16.72 -5.31 -11.43
N TRP A 59 16.14 -4.66 -12.45
CA TRP A 59 14.84 -3.99 -12.34
C TRP A 59 13.69 -4.96 -12.61
N THR A 60 13.56 -5.96 -11.75
CA THR A 60 12.63 -7.08 -11.89
C THR A 60 11.61 -7.11 -10.75
N TYR A 61 10.54 -7.90 -10.90
CA TYR A 61 9.53 -8.06 -9.85
C TYR A 61 10.12 -8.70 -8.59
N GLU A 62 11.05 -9.62 -8.78
CA GLU A 62 11.83 -10.29 -7.75
C GLU A 62 12.61 -9.26 -6.91
N ALA A 63 13.23 -8.27 -7.55
CA ALA A 63 13.93 -7.19 -6.86
C ALA A 63 13.00 -6.43 -5.90
N PHE A 64 11.83 -5.99 -6.38
CA PHE A 64 10.86 -5.26 -5.54
C PHE A 64 10.36 -6.11 -4.37
N THR A 65 10.16 -7.41 -4.60
CA THR A 65 9.74 -8.35 -3.56
C THR A 65 10.83 -8.55 -2.49
N ASP A 66 12.09 -8.36 -2.84
CA ASP A 66 13.25 -8.51 -1.95
C ASP A 66 13.63 -7.23 -1.17
N MET A 67 12.96 -6.09 -1.40
CA MET A 67 13.18 -4.83 -0.67
C MET A 67 12.51 -4.85 0.73
N LYS A 68 12.96 -5.76 1.61
CA LYS A 68 12.32 -6.04 2.90
C LYS A 68 12.32 -4.85 3.86
N TYR A 69 13.38 -4.07 3.89
CA TYR A 69 13.45 -2.91 4.78
C TYR A 69 12.57 -1.76 4.26
N LEU A 70 12.52 -1.56 2.94
CA LEU A 70 11.59 -0.59 2.36
C LEU A 70 10.13 -0.96 2.69
N ASP A 71 9.77 -2.24 2.58
CA ASP A 71 8.43 -2.74 2.92
C ASP A 71 8.10 -2.47 4.40
N GLN A 72 9.05 -2.71 5.31
CA GLN A 72 8.91 -2.35 6.73
C GLN A 72 8.69 -0.85 6.94
N ALA A 73 9.41 0.01 6.22
CA ALA A 73 9.25 1.45 6.33
C ALA A 73 7.86 1.93 5.85
N ILE A 74 7.34 1.33 4.77
CA ILE A 74 5.99 1.59 4.28
C ILE A 74 4.95 1.13 5.31
N LEU A 75 5.11 -0.07 5.87
CA LEU A 75 4.19 -0.61 6.88
C LEU A 75 4.19 0.23 8.17
N GLU A 76 5.35 0.72 8.60
CA GLU A 76 5.44 1.59 9.78
C GLU A 76 4.80 2.96 9.52
N SER A 77 4.98 3.51 8.32
CA SER A 77 4.27 4.71 7.88
C SER A 77 2.75 4.51 7.89
N LEU A 78 2.25 3.38 7.39
CA LEU A 78 0.83 3.03 7.47
C LEU A 78 0.33 2.85 8.91
N ARG A 79 1.17 2.36 9.83
CA ARG A 79 0.84 2.24 11.26
C ARG A 79 0.69 3.61 11.92
N LEU A 80 1.52 4.58 11.54
CA LEU A 80 1.51 5.95 12.07
C LEU A 80 0.43 6.83 11.41
N HIS A 81 0.30 6.74 10.09
CA HIS A 81 -0.53 7.60 9.24
C HIS A 81 -1.42 6.75 8.31
N PRO A 82 -2.40 5.99 8.85
CA PRO A 82 -3.25 5.16 8.02
C PRO A 82 -4.16 6.03 7.12
N PRO A 83 -4.13 5.86 5.78
CA PRO A 83 -5.04 6.59 4.89
C PRO A 83 -6.52 6.29 5.14
N VAL A 84 -6.81 5.09 5.65
CA VAL A 84 -8.14 4.66 6.08
C VAL A 84 -8.01 4.11 7.49
N SER A 85 -8.55 4.82 8.47
CA SER A 85 -8.40 4.50 9.90
C SER A 85 -9.44 3.51 10.44
N THR A 86 -10.56 3.33 9.74
CA THR A 86 -11.68 2.51 10.19
C THR A 86 -12.26 1.68 9.05
N ILE A 87 -12.77 0.49 9.39
CA ILE A 87 -13.50 -0.38 8.46
C ILE A 87 -14.89 -0.60 9.03
N ASP A 88 -15.90 -0.11 8.34
CA ASP A 88 -17.28 -0.29 8.76
C ASP A 88 -17.73 -1.74 8.56
N ARG A 89 -18.26 -2.33 9.63
CA ARG A 89 -18.78 -3.70 9.64
C ARG A 89 -20.15 -3.72 10.28
N TYR A 90 -21.03 -4.61 9.78
CA TYR A 90 -22.29 -4.95 10.42
C TYR A 90 -22.40 -6.48 10.55
N THR A 91 -23.02 -6.94 11.63
CA THR A 91 -23.25 -8.37 11.88
C THR A 91 -24.36 -8.87 10.96
N ARG A 92 -24.13 -9.99 10.27
CA ARG A 92 -25.16 -10.62 9.43
C ARG A 92 -26.03 -11.61 10.18
N GLN A 93 -25.50 -12.17 11.26
CA GLN A 93 -26.11 -13.19 12.10
C GLN A 93 -25.58 -13.00 13.52
N ASP A 94 -26.32 -13.51 14.49
CA ASP A 94 -25.92 -13.48 15.90
C ASP A 94 -24.71 -14.40 16.14
N TYR A 95 -23.89 -14.03 17.11
CA TYR A 95 -22.76 -14.83 17.55
C TYR A 95 -23.27 -16.10 18.27
N GLN A 96 -22.80 -17.29 17.84
CA GLN A 96 -23.08 -18.57 18.49
C GLN A 96 -21.94 -18.98 19.42
#